data_AF-A0A2V9KD72-F1
#
_entry.id   AF-A0A2V9KD72-F1
#
_cell.length_a   1.000
_cell.length_b   1.000
_cell.length_c   1.000
_cell.angle_alpha   90.00
_cell.angle_beta   90.00
_cell.angle_gamma   90.00
#
_symmetry.space_group_name_H-M   'P 1'
#
loop_
_entity.id
_entity.type
_entity.pdbx_description
1 polymer ?
#
loop_
_entity_poly.entity_id
_entity_poly.type
_entity_poly.pdbx_seq_one_letter_code
_entity_poly.pdbx_strand_id
1 'polypeptide(L)'
;MPRSNRGSGRTLVWAAVALAALAAFAFWLNFPQPHFVPAPLDPVRQLTDCPKTLRAFVPTNATEIPEVPSEGVPVEEKDRMVFRANMDACPCGCQLSLAACRINYPACRRSAEQLKKIVAEILAPQKVSPT
;
A
#
# COMPACT_ATOMS: atom_id res chain seq x y z
N MET A 1 -21.46 -9.55 -77.36
CA MET A 1 -20.33 -8.87 -76.68
C MET A 1 -20.41 -9.15 -75.18
N PRO A 2 -19.49 -9.92 -74.57
CA PRO A 2 -19.49 -10.13 -73.12
C PRO A 2 -18.81 -8.94 -72.42
N ARG A 3 -19.53 -8.29 -71.48
CA ARG A 3 -19.00 -7.22 -70.63
C ARG A 3 -18.03 -7.80 -69.61
N SER A 4 -16.78 -7.32 -69.67
CA SER A 4 -15.68 -7.63 -68.77
C SER A 4 -16.04 -7.34 -67.30
N ASN A 5 -16.15 -8.40 -66.48
CA ASN A 5 -16.46 -8.33 -65.04
C ASN A 5 -15.20 -8.04 -64.19
N ARG A 6 -14.35 -7.10 -64.63
CA ARG A 6 -13.03 -6.83 -64.04
C ARG A 6 -13.09 -5.88 -62.82
N GLY A 7 -14.26 -5.28 -62.54
CA GLY A 7 -14.49 -4.38 -61.40
C GLY A 7 -14.91 -5.09 -60.10
N SER A 8 -15.60 -6.23 -60.21
CA SER A 8 -16.19 -6.95 -59.06
C SER A 8 -15.15 -7.56 -58.11
N GLY A 9 -14.00 -8.01 -58.65
CA GLY A 9 -12.93 -8.58 -57.84
C GLY A 9 -12.22 -7.56 -56.93
N ARG A 10 -12.04 -6.31 -57.39
CA ARG A 10 -11.38 -5.27 -56.59
C ARG A 10 -12.28 -4.76 -55.47
N THR A 11 -13.58 -4.64 -55.72
CA THR A 11 -14.55 -4.26 -54.69
C THR A 11 -14.68 -5.33 -53.61
N LEU A 12 -14.65 -6.62 -53.98
CA LEU A 12 -14.61 -7.73 -53.04
C LEU A 12 -13.35 -7.69 -52.14
N VAL A 13 -12.18 -7.41 -52.71
CA VAL A 13 -10.93 -7.30 -51.94
C VAL A 13 -10.98 -6.14 -50.94
N TRP A 14 -11.44 -4.95 -51.37
CA TRP A 14 -11.55 -3.80 -50.47
C TRP A 14 -12.59 -4.01 -49.37
N ALA A 15 -13.72 -4.66 -49.68
CA ALA A 15 -14.71 -5.03 -48.67
C ALA A 15 -14.13 -5.98 -47.62
N ALA A 16 -13.34 -6.98 -48.04
CA ALA A 16 -12.69 -7.91 -47.12
C ALA A 16 -11.65 -7.21 -46.23
N VAL A 17 -10.84 -6.29 -46.78
CA VAL A 17 -9.87 -5.50 -46.01
C VAL A 17 -10.57 -4.61 -44.99
N ALA A 18 -11.64 -3.93 -45.40
CA ALA A 18 -12.41 -3.07 -44.50
C ALA A 18 -13.03 -3.88 -43.34
N LEU A 19 -13.61 -5.05 -43.63
CA LEU A 19 -14.16 -5.94 -42.60
C LEU A 19 -13.07 -6.44 -41.63
N ALA A 20 -11.90 -6.82 -42.13
CA ALA A 20 -10.78 -7.25 -41.29
C ALA A 20 -10.28 -6.12 -40.37
N ALA A 21 -10.17 -4.89 -40.89
CA ALA A 21 -9.78 -3.72 -40.12
C ALA A 21 -10.80 -3.39 -39.01
N LEU A 22 -12.10 -3.45 -39.32
CA LEU A 22 -13.17 -3.25 -38.33
C LEU A 22 -13.16 -4.33 -37.25
N ALA A 23 -12.93 -5.59 -37.61
CA ALA A 23 -12.83 -6.69 -36.64
C ALA A 23 -11.62 -6.51 -35.70
N ALA A 24 -10.45 -6.13 -36.24
CA ALA A 24 -9.26 -5.85 -35.44
C ALA A 24 -9.47 -4.66 -34.49
N PHE A 25 -10.12 -3.60 -34.97
CA PHE A 25 -10.45 -2.43 -34.16
C PHE A 25 -11.45 -2.77 -33.05
N ALA A 26 -12.48 -3.55 -33.34
CA ALA A 26 -13.44 -4.02 -32.34
C ALA A 26 -12.78 -4.90 -31.27
N PHE A 27 -11.86 -5.78 -31.67
CA PHE A 27 -11.06 -6.56 -30.72
C PHE A 27 -10.17 -5.68 -29.84
N TRP A 28 -9.55 -4.65 -30.42
CA TRP A 28 -8.72 -3.69 -29.68
C TRP A 28 -9.52 -2.84 -28.70
N LEU A 29 -10.74 -2.42 -29.07
CA LEU A 29 -11.64 -1.71 -28.16
C LEU A 29 -12.23 -2.59 -27.06
N ASN A 30 -12.33 -3.90 -27.30
CA ASN A 30 -12.91 -4.87 -26.36
C ASN A 30 -11.88 -5.92 -25.91
N PHE A 31 -10.69 -5.46 -25.52
CA PHE A 31 -9.71 -6.35 -24.91
C PHE A 31 -10.34 -6.99 -23.67
N PRO A 32 -10.26 -8.33 -23.52
CA PRO A 32 -10.80 -9.00 -22.35
C PRO A 32 -10.14 -8.45 -21.09
N GLN A 33 -10.96 -7.83 -20.24
CA GLN A 33 -10.50 -7.34 -18.95
C GLN A 33 -10.07 -8.55 -18.10
N PRO A 34 -8.93 -8.47 -17.40
CA PRO A 34 -8.57 -9.50 -16.44
C PRO A 34 -9.69 -9.63 -15.40
N HIS A 35 -10.13 -10.86 -15.16
CA HIS A 35 -11.12 -11.14 -14.13
C HIS A 35 -10.48 -10.92 -12.76
N PHE A 36 -10.72 -9.74 -12.16
CA PHE A 36 -10.30 -9.48 -10.79
C PHE A 36 -11.27 -10.17 -9.82
N VAL A 37 -10.76 -11.15 -9.10
CA VAL A 37 -11.46 -11.67 -7.91
C VAL A 37 -11.30 -10.60 -6.83
N PRO A 38 -12.39 -10.16 -6.15
CA PRO A 38 -12.26 -9.24 -5.02
C PRO A 38 -11.34 -9.88 -3.96
N ALA A 39 -10.54 -9.04 -3.30
CA ALA A 39 -9.70 -9.50 -2.21
C ALA A 39 -10.59 -10.24 -1.18
N PRO A 40 -10.18 -11.44 -0.70
CA PRO A 40 -10.93 -12.15 0.31
C PRO A 40 -11.24 -11.23 1.49
N LEU A 41 -12.53 -11.09 1.82
CA LEU A 41 -12.99 -10.30 2.97
C LEU A 41 -12.91 -11.10 4.28
N ASP A 42 -12.13 -12.18 4.29
CA ASP A 42 -11.89 -12.94 5.51
C ASP A 42 -11.36 -11.97 6.57
N PRO A 43 -11.98 -11.94 7.77
CA PRO A 43 -11.47 -11.11 8.85
C PRO A 43 -10.02 -11.52 9.07
N VAL A 44 -9.11 -10.53 9.14
CA VAL A 44 -7.69 -10.74 9.37
C VAL A 44 -7.55 -11.62 10.62
N ARG A 45 -7.44 -12.94 10.42
CA ARG A 45 -7.48 -13.93 11.50
C ARG A 45 -6.23 -13.71 12.33
N GLN A 46 -6.38 -12.98 13.43
CA GLN A 46 -5.48 -12.96 14.58
C GLN A 46 -4.00 -12.99 14.20
N LEU A 47 -3.56 -12.04 13.37
CA LEU A 47 -2.14 -11.82 13.19
C LEU A 47 -1.61 -11.25 14.51
N THR A 48 -1.17 -12.16 15.38
CA THR A 48 -0.52 -11.82 16.65
C THR A 48 0.78 -11.06 16.39
N ASP A 49 1.32 -11.18 15.17
CA ASP A 49 2.43 -10.41 14.64
C ASP A 49 2.17 -10.00 13.19
N CYS A 50 2.91 -8.98 12.75
CA CYS A 50 2.94 -8.47 11.39
C CYS A 50 3.52 -9.47 10.37
N PRO A 51 3.06 -9.50 9.11
CA PRO A 51 3.60 -10.39 8.09
C PRO A 51 5.02 -9.98 7.73
N LYS A 52 5.96 -10.93 7.79
CA LYS A 52 7.38 -10.72 7.48
C LYS A 52 7.62 -10.92 6.00
N THR A 53 7.24 -9.93 5.20
CA THR A 53 7.55 -9.90 3.77
C THR A 53 8.93 -9.30 3.53
N LEU A 54 9.62 -9.74 2.48
CA LEU A 54 10.85 -9.10 1.96
C LEU A 54 10.48 -7.73 1.36
N ARG A 55 10.40 -6.71 2.22
CA ARG A 55 10.21 -5.32 1.83
C ARG A 55 11.37 -4.50 2.39
N ALA A 56 11.75 -3.45 1.69
CA ALA A 56 12.64 -2.44 2.25
C ALA A 56 11.94 -1.75 3.42
N PHE A 57 12.72 -1.31 4.42
CA PHE A 57 12.19 -0.45 5.47
C PHE A 57 11.74 0.89 4.86
N VAL A 58 10.51 1.30 5.18
CA VAL A 58 9.96 2.60 4.78
C VAL A 58 9.42 3.31 6.02
N PRO A 59 9.92 4.51 6.35
CA PRO A 59 9.33 5.35 7.38
C PRO A 59 7.87 5.66 7.07
N THR A 60 7.09 6.03 8.08
CA THR A 60 5.72 6.52 7.88
C THR A 60 5.57 7.96 8.33
N ASN A 61 4.46 8.60 7.99
CA ASN A 61 4.16 9.98 8.32
C ASN A 61 2.90 10.07 9.19
N ALA A 62 2.71 9.11 10.09
CA ALA A 62 1.57 9.13 10.99
C ALA A 62 1.66 10.34 11.92
N THR A 63 0.57 11.08 12.07
CA THR A 63 0.44 12.18 13.03
C THR A 63 -0.18 11.73 14.34
N GLU A 64 -0.87 10.59 14.31
CA GLU A 64 -1.59 10.01 15.44
C GLU A 64 -1.30 8.51 15.54
N ILE A 65 -1.01 8.07 16.75
CA ILE A 65 -0.74 6.66 17.08
C ILE A 65 -1.59 6.35 18.30
N PRO A 66 -2.46 5.31 18.26
CA PRO A 66 -3.49 5.10 19.29
C PRO A 66 -2.97 5.01 20.73
N GLU A 67 -1.75 4.50 20.94
CA GLU A 67 -1.18 4.33 22.28
C GLU A 67 -0.25 5.48 22.73
N VAL A 68 -0.08 6.52 21.90
CA VAL A 68 0.66 7.73 22.30
C VAL A 68 -0.30 8.65 23.08
N PRO A 69 0.05 9.08 24.31
CA PRO A 69 -0.81 9.94 25.10
C PRO A 69 -1.06 11.29 24.40
N SER A 70 -2.33 11.69 24.34
CA SER A 70 -2.78 12.95 23.75
C SER A 70 -3.09 14.02 24.79
N GLU A 71 -3.42 13.63 26.02
CA GLU A 71 -3.81 14.53 27.11
C GLU A 71 -2.72 14.58 28.20
N GLY A 72 -2.51 15.76 28.78
CA GLY A 72 -1.54 15.95 29.87
C GLY A 72 -0.07 15.84 29.47
N VAL A 73 0.23 15.74 28.16
CA VAL A 73 1.60 15.69 27.62
C VAL A 73 1.86 16.94 26.77
N PRO A 74 3.00 17.62 26.95
CA PRO A 74 3.42 18.72 26.08
C PRO A 74 3.44 18.31 24.61
N VAL A 75 2.99 19.20 23.72
CA VAL A 75 2.93 18.92 22.26
C VAL A 75 4.29 18.50 21.71
N GLU A 76 5.38 19.12 22.17
CA GLU A 76 6.75 18.78 21.75
C GLU A 76 7.16 17.35 22.10
N GLU A 77 6.71 16.85 23.26
CA GLU A 77 7.01 15.48 23.69
C GLU A 77 6.19 14.47 22.89
N LYS A 78 4.92 14.77 22.63
CA LYS A 78 4.08 13.99 21.72
C LYS A 78 4.70 13.91 20.33
N ASP A 79 5.12 15.04 19.78
CA ASP A 79 5.74 15.10 18.45
C ASP A 79 7.05 14.30 18.41
N ARG A 80 7.86 14.34 19.46
CA ARG A 80 9.04 13.46 19.58
C ARG A 80 8.68 11.98 19.61
N MET A 81 7.63 11.59 20.33
CA MET A 81 7.18 10.19 20.39
C MET A 81 6.72 9.72 19.02
N VAL A 82 5.87 10.51 18.36
CA VAL A 82 5.33 10.21 17.03
C VAL A 82 6.45 10.17 15.98
N PHE A 83 7.35 11.16 15.99
CA PHE A 83 8.50 11.20 15.10
C PHE A 83 9.38 9.95 15.26
N ARG A 84 9.73 9.60 16.50
CA ARG A 84 10.57 8.42 16.75
C ARG A 84 9.87 7.13 16.32
N ALA A 85 8.58 6.97 16.62
CA ALA A 85 7.83 5.80 16.16
C ALA A 85 7.68 5.72 14.63
N ASN A 86 7.67 6.86 13.93
CA ASN A 86 7.65 6.91 12.47
C ASN A 86 8.96 6.46 11.82
N MET A 87 10.08 6.70 12.51
CA MET A 87 11.43 6.46 12.00
C MET A 87 12.04 5.13 12.49
N ASP A 88 11.61 4.62 13.63
CA ASP A 88 12.13 3.37 14.20
C ASP A 88 11.51 2.16 13.50
N ALA A 89 12.33 1.17 13.16
CA ALA A 89 11.84 -0.10 12.63
C ALA A 89 11.11 -0.93 13.70
N CYS A 90 10.04 -1.61 13.30
CA CYS A 90 9.32 -2.50 14.21
C CYS A 90 10.16 -3.73 14.58
N PRO A 91 10.33 -4.05 15.88
CA PRO A 91 11.11 -5.19 16.35
C PRO A 91 10.45 -6.56 16.09
N CYS A 92 9.23 -6.60 15.54
CA CYS A 92 8.63 -7.84 15.04
C CYS A 92 9.40 -8.39 13.82
N GLY A 93 10.12 -7.53 13.09
CA GLY A 93 10.87 -7.89 11.88
C GLY A 93 10.07 -7.84 10.59
N CYS A 94 8.94 -7.10 10.56
CA CYS A 94 8.11 -6.93 9.37
C CYS A 94 8.58 -5.83 8.41
N GLN A 95 9.70 -5.16 8.72
CA GLN A 95 10.24 -4.06 7.93
C GLN A 95 9.31 -2.84 7.80
N LEU A 96 8.29 -2.72 8.67
CA LEU A 96 7.51 -1.50 8.82
C LEU A 96 8.13 -0.60 9.89
N SER A 97 7.83 0.70 9.85
CA SER A 97 8.02 1.56 11.02
C SER A 97 7.18 1.08 12.20
N LEU A 98 7.62 1.44 13.41
CA LEU A 98 6.92 1.12 14.64
C LEU A 98 5.49 1.67 14.61
N ALA A 99 5.32 2.91 14.17
CA ALA A 99 4.03 3.56 14.01
C ALA A 99 3.12 2.81 13.02
N ALA A 100 3.63 2.49 11.82
CA ALA A 100 2.85 1.72 10.83
C ALA A 100 2.50 0.33 11.36
N CYS A 101 3.38 -0.30 12.14
CA CYS A 101 3.07 -1.56 12.77
C CYS A 101 1.96 -1.44 13.84
N ARG A 102 1.97 -0.41 14.68
CA ARG A 102 0.91 -0.18 15.68
C ARG A 102 -0.45 0.04 15.04
N ILE A 103 -0.50 0.87 14.01
CA ILE A 103 -1.73 1.23 13.30
C ILE A 103 -2.33 0.01 12.59
N ASN A 104 -1.51 -0.77 11.88
CA ASN A 104 -2.00 -1.86 11.05
C ASN A 104 -2.09 -3.21 11.77
N TYR A 105 -1.29 -3.41 12.82
CA TYR A 105 -1.16 -4.67 13.55
C TYR A 105 -1.17 -4.44 15.07
N PRO A 106 -2.29 -3.96 15.64
CA PRO A 106 -2.38 -3.58 17.04
C PRO A 106 -2.13 -4.76 18.01
N ALA A 107 -2.35 -6.00 17.55
CA ALA A 107 -2.10 -7.21 18.30
C ALA A 107 -0.60 -7.57 18.46
N CYS A 108 0.31 -6.92 17.70
CA CYS A 108 1.74 -7.16 17.82
C CYS A 108 2.28 -6.67 19.17
N ARG A 109 2.65 -7.61 20.05
CA ARG A 109 3.12 -7.31 21.41
C ARG A 109 4.46 -6.58 21.42
N ARG A 110 5.37 -6.98 20.53
CA ARG A 110 6.72 -6.38 20.44
C ARG A 110 6.67 -4.90 20.06
N SER A 111 5.77 -4.53 19.14
CA SER A 111 5.58 -3.13 18.79
C SER A 111 4.96 -2.34 19.94
N ALA A 112 3.99 -2.91 20.66
CA ALA A 112 3.40 -2.27 21.83
C ALA A 112 4.44 -2.03 22.94
N GLU A 113 5.27 -3.02 23.24
CA GLU A 113 6.33 -2.92 24.24
C GLU A 113 7.37 -1.85 23.86
N GLN A 114 7.78 -1.81 22.59
CA GLN A 114 8.75 -0.83 22.12
C GLN A 114 8.19 0.59 22.16
N LEU A 115 6.91 0.78 21.79
CA LEU A 115 6.28 2.09 21.87
C LEU A 115 6.18 2.58 23.32
N LYS A 116 5.81 1.69 24.25
CA LYS A 116 5.79 2.02 25.70
C LYS A 116 7.16 2.46 26.21
N LYS A 117 8.25 1.83 25.75
CA LYS A 117 9.61 2.26 26.09
C LYS A 117 9.92 3.65 25.57
N ILE A 118 9.60 3.95 24.31
CA ILE A 118 9.80 5.28 23.73
C ILE A 118 9.03 6.35 24.52
N VAL A 119 7.75 6.08 24.86
CA VAL A 119 6.94 7.00 25.66
C VAL A 119 7.58 7.21 27.03
N ALA A 120 7.98 6.14 27.73
CA ALA A 120 8.62 6.25 29.03
C ALA A 120 9.98 6.99 28.98
N GLU A 121 10.79 6.76 27.95
CA GLU A 121 12.07 7.45 27.73
C GLU A 121 11.89 8.95 27.53
N ILE A 122 10.87 9.36 26.77
CA ILE A 122 10.62 10.77 26.44
C ILE A 122 10.00 11.51 27.63
N LEU A 123 9.09 10.86 28.37
CA LEU A 123 8.46 11.44 29.57
C LEU A 123 9.39 11.41 30.79
N ALA A 124 10.46 10.61 30.77
CA ALA A 124 11.43 10.61 31.85
C ALA A 124 12.11 11.98 31.93
N PRO A 125 12.29 12.55 33.14
CA PRO A 125 13.03 13.79 33.29
C PRO A 125 14.44 13.60 32.74
N GLN A 126 14.77 14.35 31.69
CA GLN A 126 16.10 14.39 31.10
C GLN A 126 17.07 14.77 32.22
N LYS A 127 18.01 13.86 32.55
CA LYS A 127 19.14 14.24 33.40
C LYS A 127 19.99 15.19 32.57
N VAL A 128 19.78 16.49 32.77
CA VAL A 128 20.61 17.53 32.18
C VAL A 128 22.04 17.26 32.66
N SER A 129 22.88 16.75 31.77
CA SER A 129 24.31 16.65 32.06
C SER A 129 24.84 18.08 32.05
N PRO A 130 25.43 18.58 33.16
CA PRO A 130 25.94 19.93 33.21
C PRO A 130 27.13 20.04 32.24
N THR A 131 27.08 21.02 31.35
CA THR A 131 28.21 21.49 30.54
C THR A 131 28.96 22.56 31.31
#